data_AF-A0A5J4WZL5-F1
#
_entry.id   AF-A0A5J4WZL5-F1
#
_cell.length_a   1.000
_cell.length_b   1.000
_cell.length_c   1.000
_cell.angle_alpha   90.00
_cell.angle_beta   90.00
_cell.angle_gamma   90.00
#
_symmetry.space_group_name_H-M   'P 1'
#
loop_
_entity.id
_entity.type
_entity.pdbx_description
1 polymer ?
#
loop_
_entity_poly.entity_id
_entity_poly.type
_entity_poly.pdbx_seq_one_letter_code
_entity_poly.pdbx_strand_id
1 'polypeptide(L)'
;MELFPGSQRGRYRICVSSENWKINDKSKDSTYVQFERALQLIDDTEKQRILKFFRIEDKKSALIGRLILNSMICSATGISNRDLVWHRTDKGKPYIDQECLETMQKLILVLVLAVISFARPSAQRLRPNDNDVDSTQLYYFAEQMNDDLIVTIDTVNEQDGLEYTGKVKKINIDPLFKTSTPAASSFQIFTNEQAEQLTAFYMLNHEEEECGLVYDYYKSSLNTFLGFASYAYQGSDKAPSITALVANSPNYIRYTDTSITPQELYQEKSCGGTSAPEGGVYYYNEYYTSFAIEKFGILDFECVPNTIVPQSKVTSCTNTSSSNLPTLKGYRIGVALNQSASDIKDLILRFGPVLRVHFRNKYMIIIGWRQAPIVDRWLVLVMNLNHYFFVDSFEISNYEFFDVLVVFNLDDADKCVEITASTPVSQCPCLTTSDPRDACKTPATVDCTKTPTDAACAEDCEDNTKKTITECACVVGDKRDACKGAGKDASGSVRVVLGVIAAAVVLPVIALFC
;
A
#
# COMPACT_ATOMS: atom_id res chain seq x y z
N MET A 1 -22.94 9.30 -33.51
CA MET A 1 -21.91 8.31 -33.15
C MET A 1 -22.09 7.11 -34.09
N GLU A 2 -21.37 7.12 -35.20
CA GLU A 2 -21.35 6.05 -36.20
C GLU A 2 -20.53 4.89 -35.64
N LEU A 3 -21.15 3.72 -35.45
CA LEU A 3 -20.44 2.56 -34.90
C LEU A 3 -19.70 1.73 -35.95
N PHE A 4 -19.87 1.99 -37.27
CA PHE A 4 -19.02 1.41 -38.33
C PHE A 4 -19.12 2.23 -39.63
N PRO A 5 -18.13 3.06 -40.02
CA PRO A 5 -17.89 3.36 -41.42
C PRO A 5 -17.00 2.25 -42.02
N GLY A 6 -17.18 2.02 -43.32
CA GLY A 6 -16.74 0.81 -44.02
C GLY A 6 -15.24 0.49 -43.95
N SER A 7 -14.98 -0.82 -43.93
CA SER A 7 -13.89 -1.51 -44.61
C SER A 7 -12.56 -0.76 -44.72
N GLN A 8 -11.70 -0.88 -43.70
CA GLN A 8 -10.28 -1.22 -43.88
C GLN A 8 -9.79 -2.10 -42.73
N ARG A 9 -8.94 -3.08 -43.07
CA ARG A 9 -8.39 -4.10 -42.16
C ARG A 9 -7.52 -3.42 -41.08
N GLY A 10 -8.08 -3.29 -39.88
CA GLY A 10 -7.35 -2.92 -38.66
C GLY A 10 -7.75 -3.86 -37.53
N ARG A 11 -6.77 -4.39 -36.77
CA ARG A 11 -7.02 -5.18 -35.57
C ARG A 11 -7.56 -4.26 -34.48
N TYR A 12 -8.78 -4.50 -34.01
CA TYR A 12 -9.34 -3.84 -32.83
C TYR A 12 -9.18 -4.74 -31.61
N ARG A 13 -8.57 -4.22 -30.54
CA ARG A 13 -8.64 -4.82 -29.20
C ARG A 13 -9.88 -4.25 -28.50
N ILE A 14 -10.73 -5.12 -27.98
CA ILE A 14 -11.84 -4.75 -27.11
C ILE A 14 -11.38 -4.97 -25.67
N CYS A 15 -11.07 -3.88 -24.96
CA CYS A 15 -10.86 -3.90 -23.51
C CYS A 15 -12.21 -3.65 -22.82
N VAL A 16 -12.78 -4.68 -22.19
CA VAL A 16 -13.98 -4.52 -21.36
C VAL A 16 -13.58 -4.74 -19.91
N SER A 17 -13.35 -3.64 -19.19
CA SER A 17 -13.39 -3.64 -17.72
C SER A 17 -14.84 -3.42 -17.30
N SER A 18 -15.33 -4.19 -16.32
CA SER A 18 -16.63 -3.93 -15.68
C SER A 18 -16.71 -2.53 -15.05
N GLU A 19 -15.56 -1.90 -14.78
CA GLU A 19 -15.44 -0.57 -14.19
C GLU A 19 -15.45 0.56 -15.24
N ASN A 20 -15.20 0.24 -16.52
CA ASN A 20 -15.18 1.22 -17.62
C ASN A 20 -16.55 1.44 -18.28
N TRP A 21 -17.60 0.78 -17.80
CA TRP A 21 -18.98 1.21 -18.01
C TRP A 21 -19.35 2.34 -17.02
N LYS A 22 -18.58 3.43 -17.04
CA LYS A 22 -19.09 4.71 -16.55
C LYS A 22 -20.08 5.23 -17.58
N ILE A 23 -21.32 4.75 -17.44
CA ILE A 23 -22.49 5.40 -17.99
C ILE A 23 -22.44 6.84 -17.49
N ASN A 24 -22.27 7.78 -18.43
CA ASN A 24 -22.37 9.20 -18.12
C ASN A 24 -23.81 9.45 -17.67
N ASP A 25 -24.03 9.59 -16.36
CA ASP A 25 -25.32 9.59 -15.67
C ASP A 25 -26.19 10.84 -15.94
N LYS A 26 -26.00 11.49 -17.09
CA LYS A 26 -26.72 12.72 -17.44
C LYS A 26 -27.98 12.49 -18.27
N SER A 27 -28.23 11.28 -18.77
CA SER A 27 -29.58 10.91 -19.23
C SER A 27 -29.86 9.42 -19.02
N LYS A 28 -30.86 9.12 -18.18
CA LYS A 28 -31.42 7.76 -18.00
C LYS A 28 -31.82 7.11 -19.32
N ASP A 29 -32.20 7.91 -20.32
CA ASP A 29 -32.63 7.43 -21.65
C ASP A 29 -31.49 6.85 -22.49
N SER A 30 -30.24 7.31 -22.32
CA SER A 30 -29.11 6.80 -23.13
C SER A 30 -28.70 5.37 -22.75
N THR A 31 -28.89 4.99 -21.49
CA THR A 31 -28.43 3.70 -20.94
C THR A 31 -29.28 2.54 -21.46
N TYR A 32 -30.60 2.75 -21.53
CA TYR A 32 -31.52 1.73 -22.03
C TYR A 32 -31.28 1.43 -23.51
N VAL A 33 -31.04 2.49 -24.32
CA VAL A 33 -30.75 2.36 -25.76
C VAL A 33 -29.45 1.59 -26.01
N GLN A 34 -28.40 1.83 -25.21
CA GLN A 34 -27.15 1.08 -25.32
C GLN A 34 -27.32 -0.39 -24.91
N PHE A 35 -28.10 -0.65 -23.87
CA PHE A 35 -28.41 -2.01 -23.43
C PHE A 35 -29.18 -2.79 -24.50
N GLU A 36 -30.21 -2.19 -25.12
CA GLU A 36 -30.97 -2.81 -26.22
C GLU A 36 -30.11 -3.06 -27.47
N ARG A 37 -29.22 -2.13 -27.83
CA ARG A 37 -28.25 -2.33 -28.92
C ARG A 37 -27.30 -3.49 -28.64
N ALA A 38 -26.81 -3.58 -27.41
CA ALA A 38 -25.93 -4.67 -26.99
C ALA A 38 -26.65 -6.03 -26.99
N LEU A 39 -27.95 -6.07 -26.63
CA LEU A 39 -28.77 -7.29 -26.74
C LEU A 39 -28.96 -7.77 -28.19
N GLN A 40 -28.85 -6.89 -29.18
CA GLN A 40 -28.92 -7.28 -30.60
C GLN A 40 -27.63 -7.95 -31.10
N LEU A 41 -26.57 -7.97 -30.29
CA LEU A 41 -25.29 -8.59 -30.64
C LEU A 41 -25.16 -10.02 -30.11
N ILE A 42 -26.19 -10.59 -29.50
CA ILE A 42 -26.19 -11.95 -28.98
C ILE A 42 -27.35 -12.73 -29.58
N ASP A 43 -27.30 -14.06 -29.52
CA ASP A 43 -28.37 -14.91 -30.02
C ASP A 43 -29.67 -14.71 -29.23
N ASP A 44 -30.81 -14.98 -29.89
CA ASP A 44 -32.13 -14.75 -29.29
C ASP A 44 -32.36 -15.61 -28.04
N THR A 45 -31.75 -16.79 -27.93
CA THR A 45 -31.89 -17.67 -26.76
C THR A 45 -31.24 -17.05 -25.53
N GLU A 46 -30.00 -16.55 -25.66
CA GLU A 46 -29.32 -15.84 -24.58
C GLU A 46 -29.96 -14.50 -24.27
N LYS A 47 -30.49 -13.78 -25.28
CA LYS A 47 -31.28 -12.56 -25.07
C LYS A 47 -32.47 -12.83 -24.18
N GLN A 48 -33.28 -13.85 -24.48
CA GLN A 48 -34.44 -14.22 -23.66
C GLN A 48 -34.02 -14.64 -22.24
N ARG A 49 -32.90 -15.34 -22.08
CA ARG A 49 -32.37 -15.72 -20.76
C ARG A 49 -31.98 -14.49 -19.94
N ILE A 50 -31.25 -13.55 -20.53
CA ILE A 50 -30.80 -12.33 -19.86
C ILE A 50 -32.03 -11.50 -19.45
N LEU A 51 -33.04 -11.39 -20.30
CA LEU A 51 -34.25 -10.62 -19.98
C LEU A 51 -35.06 -11.17 -18.80
N LYS A 52 -34.88 -12.45 -18.43
CA LYS A 52 -35.52 -13.09 -17.27
C LYS A 52 -34.94 -12.68 -15.91
N PHE A 53 -33.74 -12.09 -15.85
CA PHE A 53 -33.22 -11.61 -14.57
C PHE A 53 -34.12 -10.51 -14.00
N PHE A 54 -34.33 -10.51 -12.69
CA PHE A 54 -35.18 -9.53 -12.03
C PHE A 54 -34.50 -8.16 -11.92
N ARG A 55 -33.20 -8.14 -11.56
CA ARG A 55 -32.42 -6.91 -11.39
C ARG A 55 -31.71 -6.51 -12.68
N ILE A 56 -31.62 -5.20 -12.94
CA ILE A 56 -30.98 -4.67 -14.15
C ILE A 56 -29.46 -4.90 -14.14
N GLU A 57 -28.84 -4.92 -12.97
CA GLU A 57 -27.42 -5.17 -12.75
C GLU A 57 -27.04 -6.59 -13.16
N ASP A 58 -27.90 -7.57 -12.86
CA ASP A 58 -27.71 -8.97 -13.25
C ASP A 58 -27.84 -9.13 -14.77
N LYS A 59 -28.79 -8.41 -15.38
CA LYS A 59 -28.93 -8.35 -16.85
C LYS A 59 -27.66 -7.81 -17.51
N LYS A 60 -27.13 -6.69 -16.99
CA LYS A 60 -25.90 -6.07 -17.49
C LYS A 60 -24.70 -7.01 -17.36
N SER A 61 -24.52 -7.61 -16.19
CA SER A 61 -23.41 -8.53 -15.93
C SER A 61 -23.47 -9.76 -16.83
N ALA A 62 -24.65 -10.36 -17.00
CA ALA A 62 -24.84 -11.50 -17.88
C ALA A 62 -24.62 -11.16 -19.37
N LEU A 63 -25.04 -9.97 -19.81
CA LEU A 63 -24.82 -9.46 -21.17
C LEU A 63 -23.34 -9.21 -21.45
N ILE A 64 -22.63 -8.53 -20.54
CA ILE A 64 -21.19 -8.25 -20.66
C ILE A 64 -20.41 -9.56 -20.75
N GLY A 65 -20.69 -10.52 -19.86
CA GLY A 65 -20.04 -11.83 -19.91
C GLY A 65 -20.22 -12.53 -21.26
N ARG A 66 -21.41 -12.42 -21.88
CA ARG A 66 -21.67 -12.99 -23.21
C ARG A 66 -20.91 -12.27 -24.32
N LEU A 67 -20.88 -10.94 -24.31
CA LEU A 67 -20.18 -10.13 -25.31
C LEU A 67 -18.66 -10.37 -25.28
N ILE A 68 -18.08 -10.54 -24.09
CA ILE A 68 -16.67 -10.89 -23.94
C ILE A 68 -16.38 -12.25 -24.57
N LEU A 69 -17.20 -13.26 -24.27
CA LEU A 69 -17.05 -14.60 -24.86
C LEU A 69 -17.18 -14.56 -26.38
N ASN A 70 -18.19 -13.87 -26.91
CA ASN A 70 -18.36 -13.72 -28.36
C ASN A 70 -17.16 -13.04 -29.01
N SER A 71 -16.68 -11.92 -28.43
CA SER A 71 -15.52 -11.20 -28.95
C SER A 71 -14.26 -12.07 -28.97
N MET A 72 -14.00 -12.83 -27.90
CA MET A 72 -12.84 -13.72 -27.82
C MET A 72 -12.91 -14.80 -28.88
N ILE A 73 -14.08 -15.43 -29.03
CA ILE A 73 -14.30 -16.52 -29.98
C ILE A 73 -14.22 -15.99 -31.41
N CYS A 74 -14.94 -14.93 -31.77
CA CYS A 74 -14.84 -14.31 -33.10
C CYS A 74 -13.41 -13.91 -33.45
N SER A 75 -12.66 -13.35 -32.51
CA SER A 75 -11.26 -12.97 -32.75
C SER A 75 -10.35 -14.18 -32.93
N ALA A 76 -10.62 -15.29 -32.23
CA ALA A 76 -9.81 -16.50 -32.29
C ALA A 76 -10.14 -17.36 -33.53
N THR A 77 -11.41 -17.41 -33.91
CA THR A 77 -11.93 -18.34 -34.92
C THR A 77 -12.14 -17.70 -36.29
N GLY A 78 -12.31 -16.37 -36.35
CA GLY A 78 -12.79 -15.66 -37.54
C GLY A 78 -14.28 -15.86 -37.83
N ILE A 79 -15.01 -16.62 -37.00
CA ILE A 79 -16.47 -16.79 -37.10
C ILE A 79 -17.14 -15.45 -36.81
N SER A 80 -18.08 -15.05 -37.66
CA SER A 80 -18.87 -13.84 -37.44
C SER A 80 -19.72 -14.00 -36.18
N ASN A 81 -19.89 -12.91 -35.41
CA ASN A 81 -20.72 -12.92 -34.20
C ASN A 81 -22.17 -13.38 -34.45
N ARG A 82 -22.68 -13.20 -35.68
CA ARG A 82 -24.02 -13.65 -36.09
C ARG A 82 -24.14 -15.17 -36.24
N ASP A 83 -23.03 -15.86 -36.46
CA ASP A 83 -22.98 -17.30 -36.70
C ASP A 83 -22.66 -18.08 -35.42
N LEU A 84 -22.43 -17.38 -34.29
CA LEU A 84 -22.23 -18.00 -32.99
C LEU A 84 -23.57 -18.45 -32.41
N VAL A 85 -23.79 -19.77 -32.40
CA VAL A 85 -24.93 -20.38 -31.72
C VAL A 85 -24.46 -20.95 -30.38
N TRP A 86 -25.06 -20.46 -29.30
CA TRP A 86 -24.75 -20.91 -27.94
C TRP A 86 -25.74 -21.96 -27.46
N HIS A 87 -25.19 -23.04 -26.93
CA HIS A 87 -25.91 -24.09 -26.25
C HIS A 87 -25.54 -24.12 -24.78
N ARG A 88 -26.33 -24.83 -23.97
CA ARG A 88 -26.02 -25.07 -22.56
C ARG A 88 -26.23 -26.53 -22.25
N THR A 89 -25.31 -27.07 -21.44
CA THR A 89 -25.49 -28.40 -20.84
C THR A 89 -26.68 -28.38 -19.87
N ASP A 90 -27.17 -29.54 -19.45
CA ASP A 90 -28.21 -29.65 -18.41
C ASP A 90 -27.85 -28.94 -17.09
N LYS A 91 -26.55 -28.78 -16.79
CA LYS A 91 -26.04 -28.02 -15.63
C LYS A 91 -25.90 -26.52 -15.89
N GLY A 92 -26.40 -26.02 -17.01
CA GLY A 92 -26.35 -24.62 -17.39
C GLY A 92 -25.00 -24.11 -17.90
N LYS A 93 -23.96 -24.95 -18.05
CA LYS A 93 -22.66 -24.53 -18.61
C LYS A 93 -22.78 -24.22 -20.11
N PRO A 94 -22.35 -23.03 -20.59
CA PRO A 94 -22.43 -22.68 -22.00
C PRO A 94 -21.37 -23.41 -22.84
N TYR A 95 -21.73 -23.80 -24.07
CA TYR A 95 -20.84 -24.36 -25.10
C TYR A 95 -21.30 -23.96 -26.51
N ILE A 96 -20.46 -24.18 -27.52
CA ILE A 96 -20.75 -23.93 -28.94
C ILE A 96 -20.68 -25.29 -29.66
N ASP A 97 -21.55 -25.51 -30.65
CA ASP A 97 -21.61 -26.78 -31.37
C ASP A 97 -20.28 -27.12 -32.09
N GLN A 98 -19.91 -28.40 -31.95
CA GLN A 98 -18.57 -28.91 -32.21
C GLN A 98 -18.21 -28.99 -33.71
N GLU A 99 -19.20 -29.01 -34.61
CA GLU A 99 -18.99 -28.94 -36.06
C GLU A 99 -18.25 -27.67 -36.49
N CYS A 100 -18.26 -26.61 -35.68
CA CYS A 100 -17.52 -25.37 -35.95
C CYS A 100 -16.04 -25.42 -35.52
N LEU A 101 -15.63 -26.43 -34.72
CA LEU A 101 -14.37 -26.41 -33.98
C LEU A 101 -13.30 -27.40 -34.48
N GLU A 102 -13.66 -28.34 -35.36
CA GLU A 102 -12.74 -29.42 -35.76
C GLU A 102 -11.54 -28.94 -36.59
N THR A 103 -11.68 -27.83 -37.32
CA THR A 103 -10.56 -27.19 -38.04
C THR A 103 -9.62 -26.39 -37.12
N MET A 104 -10.04 -26.11 -35.88
CA MET A 104 -9.37 -25.18 -34.96
C MET A 104 -8.49 -25.85 -33.91
N GLN A 105 -8.76 -27.11 -33.54
CA GLN A 105 -7.97 -27.82 -32.52
C GLN A 105 -6.49 -27.94 -32.91
N LYS A 106 -6.19 -28.12 -34.20
CA LYS A 106 -4.80 -28.23 -34.68
C LYS A 106 -4.07 -26.88 -34.73
N LEU A 107 -4.78 -25.78 -35.02
CA LEU A 107 -4.19 -24.44 -35.10
C LEU A 107 -3.95 -23.85 -33.69
N ILE A 108 -4.88 -24.09 -32.76
CA ILE A 108 -4.76 -23.64 -31.36
C ILE A 108 -3.59 -24.34 -30.68
N LEU A 109 -3.39 -25.65 -30.89
CA LEU A 109 -2.27 -26.37 -30.28
C LEU A 109 -0.92 -25.80 -30.74
N VAL A 110 -0.78 -25.48 -32.03
CA VAL A 110 0.45 -24.89 -32.58
C VAL A 110 0.67 -23.46 -32.08
N LEU A 111 -0.39 -22.65 -31.97
CA LEU A 111 -0.31 -21.29 -31.40
C LEU A 111 0.02 -21.32 -29.91
N VAL A 112 -0.54 -22.24 -29.13
CA VAL A 112 -0.23 -22.41 -27.70
C VAL A 112 1.23 -22.83 -27.52
N LEU A 113 1.72 -23.78 -28.31
CA LEU A 113 3.14 -24.21 -28.26
C LEU A 113 4.10 -23.09 -28.71
N ALA A 114 3.72 -22.28 -29.69
CA ALA A 114 4.49 -21.10 -30.10
C ALA A 114 4.49 -20.01 -29.02
N VAL A 115 3.35 -19.73 -28.39
CA VAL A 115 3.26 -18.74 -27.31
C VAL A 115 4.06 -19.19 -26.09
N ILE A 116 4.06 -20.49 -25.75
CA ILE A 116 4.87 -21.03 -24.65
C ILE A 116 6.37 -21.00 -24.99
N SER A 117 6.76 -21.19 -26.25
CA SER A 117 8.18 -21.13 -26.65
C SER A 117 8.73 -19.71 -26.77
N PHE A 118 7.88 -18.72 -27.03
CA PHE A 118 8.25 -17.28 -27.00
C PHE A 118 8.06 -16.61 -25.64
N ALA A 119 7.28 -17.22 -24.74
CA ALA A 119 7.25 -16.85 -23.33
C ALA A 119 8.57 -17.31 -22.68
N ARG A 120 9.65 -16.54 -22.86
CA ARG A 120 10.69 -16.52 -21.83
C ARG A 120 9.93 -16.27 -20.52
N PRO A 121 10.11 -17.08 -19.47
CA PRO A 121 9.59 -16.73 -18.16
C PRO A 121 10.28 -15.42 -17.80
N SER A 122 9.62 -14.31 -18.11
CA SER A 122 9.78 -13.10 -17.33
C SER A 122 9.38 -13.58 -15.96
N ALA A 123 10.37 -13.87 -15.12
CA ALA A 123 10.16 -14.08 -13.71
C ALA A 123 9.59 -12.76 -13.21
N GLN A 124 8.28 -12.57 -13.41
CA GLN A 124 7.54 -11.56 -12.69
C GLN A 124 7.84 -11.91 -11.25
N ARG A 125 8.63 -11.05 -10.59
CA ARG A 125 8.88 -11.16 -9.16
C ARG A 125 7.50 -11.24 -8.53
N LEU A 126 7.12 -12.43 -8.09
CA LEU A 126 5.87 -12.63 -7.38
C LEU A 126 6.00 -11.72 -6.17
N ARG A 127 5.17 -10.67 -6.10
CA ARG A 127 5.06 -9.89 -4.87
C ARG A 127 4.79 -10.89 -3.75
N PRO A 128 5.49 -10.78 -2.61
CA PRO A 128 5.18 -11.57 -1.43
C PRO A 128 3.67 -11.55 -1.20
N ASN A 129 3.10 -12.65 -0.73
CA ASN A 129 1.72 -12.59 -0.27
C ASN A 129 1.66 -11.51 0.82
N ASP A 130 0.59 -10.69 0.83
CA ASP A 130 0.42 -9.58 1.78
C ASP A 130 0.60 -9.99 3.26
N ASN A 131 0.51 -11.29 3.57
CA ASN A 131 0.69 -11.84 4.90
C ASN A 131 2.15 -11.98 5.38
N ASP A 132 3.14 -11.79 4.52
CA ASP A 132 4.56 -12.06 4.85
C ASP A 132 5.36 -10.79 5.22
N VAL A 133 4.73 -9.60 5.21
CA VAL A 133 5.41 -8.34 5.54
C VAL A 133 5.52 -8.17 7.07
N ASP A 134 6.72 -7.91 7.57
CA ASP A 134 6.98 -7.70 8.99
C ASP A 134 6.49 -6.31 9.43
N SER A 135 5.30 -6.26 10.04
CA SER A 135 4.68 -5.02 10.52
C SER A 135 5.49 -4.33 11.63
N THR A 136 6.54 -4.95 12.18
CA THR A 136 7.44 -4.34 13.18
C THR A 136 8.54 -3.47 12.57
N GLN A 137 8.70 -3.49 11.23
CA GLN A 137 9.71 -2.75 10.50
C GLN A 137 9.18 -1.45 9.89
N LEU A 138 10.09 -0.52 9.68
CA LEU A 138 9.98 0.54 8.67
C LEU A 138 10.82 0.16 7.47
N TYR A 139 10.25 0.30 6.28
CA TYR A 139 10.90 0.07 5.01
C TYR A 139 11.26 1.41 4.35
N TYR A 140 12.43 1.49 3.73
CA TYR A 140 12.92 2.71 3.07
C TYR A 140 13.99 2.36 2.02
N PHE A 141 14.34 3.30 1.14
CA PHE A 141 15.52 3.15 0.29
C PHE A 141 16.76 3.52 1.09
N ALA A 142 17.72 2.60 1.25
CA ALA A 142 18.91 2.78 2.08
C ALA A 142 20.00 3.63 1.41
N GLU A 143 19.93 3.79 0.09
CA GLU A 143 20.93 4.51 -0.70
C GLU A 143 21.07 5.96 -0.27
N GLN A 144 22.18 6.57 -0.66
CA GLN A 144 22.42 8.00 -0.49
C GLN A 144 22.57 8.66 -1.86
N MET A 145 22.13 9.90 -1.95
CA MET A 145 22.25 10.72 -3.15
C MET A 145 23.61 11.43 -3.19
N ASN A 146 24.34 11.29 -4.31
CA ASN A 146 25.63 11.95 -4.49
C ASN A 146 25.48 13.46 -4.81
N ASP A 147 26.58 14.19 -4.96
CA ASP A 147 26.58 15.66 -5.16
C ASP A 147 26.05 16.12 -6.53
N ASP A 148 25.99 15.18 -7.49
CA ASP A 148 25.42 15.36 -8.82
C ASP A 148 23.92 15.01 -8.86
N LEU A 149 23.32 14.77 -7.69
CA LEU A 149 21.93 14.34 -7.50
C LEU A 149 21.64 12.99 -8.19
N ILE A 150 22.59 12.06 -8.14
CA ILE A 150 22.43 10.70 -8.65
C ILE A 150 22.28 9.74 -7.47
N VAL A 151 21.27 8.88 -7.55
CA VAL A 151 21.07 7.74 -6.65
C VAL A 151 21.39 6.46 -7.40
N THR A 152 22.14 5.55 -6.81
CA THR A 152 22.39 4.21 -7.38
C THR A 152 21.76 3.16 -6.49
N ILE A 153 20.60 2.62 -6.90
CA ILE A 153 19.84 1.59 -6.19
C ILE A 153 20.41 0.22 -6.54
N ASP A 154 20.74 -0.55 -5.50
CA ASP A 154 21.22 -1.90 -5.66
C ASP A 154 20.11 -2.91 -5.36
N THR A 155 19.51 -3.46 -6.42
CA THR A 155 18.32 -4.33 -6.30
C THR A 155 18.60 -5.65 -5.62
N VAL A 156 19.87 -6.03 -5.46
CA VAL A 156 20.25 -7.19 -4.63
C VAL A 156 19.98 -6.96 -3.14
N ASN A 157 19.83 -5.70 -2.73
CA ASN A 157 19.54 -5.31 -1.35
C ASN A 157 18.04 -5.16 -1.08
N GLU A 158 17.17 -5.44 -2.05
CA GLU A 158 15.71 -5.43 -1.85
C GLU A 158 15.31 -6.34 -0.67
N GLN A 159 14.42 -5.82 0.18
CA GLN A 159 14.05 -6.43 1.44
C GLN A 159 12.69 -7.10 1.34
N ASP A 160 12.61 -8.35 1.80
CA ASP A 160 11.36 -9.11 1.96
C ASP A 160 10.52 -9.19 0.66
N GLY A 161 11.16 -9.14 -0.51
CA GLY A 161 10.50 -9.14 -1.83
C GLY A 161 9.76 -7.84 -2.16
N LEU A 162 10.03 -6.77 -1.43
CA LEU A 162 9.59 -5.41 -1.69
C LEU A 162 10.70 -4.61 -2.40
N GLU A 163 10.34 -3.49 -3.02
CA GLU A 163 11.29 -2.62 -3.74
C GLU A 163 12.22 -1.80 -2.82
N TYR A 164 12.01 -1.86 -1.50
CA TYR A 164 12.82 -1.14 -0.52
C TYR A 164 14.14 -1.86 -0.27
N THR A 165 15.24 -1.12 -0.27
CA THR A 165 16.59 -1.66 -0.06
C THR A 165 17.06 -1.59 1.40
N GLY A 166 16.30 -0.91 2.26
CA GLY A 166 16.55 -0.74 3.68
C GLY A 166 15.33 -1.11 4.53
N LYS A 167 15.60 -1.63 5.73
CA LYS A 167 14.60 -1.76 6.78
C LYS A 167 15.19 -1.52 8.16
N VAL A 168 14.39 -0.98 9.07
CA VAL A 168 14.78 -0.73 10.47
C VAL A 168 13.62 -1.06 11.39
N LYS A 169 13.91 -1.68 12.54
CA LYS A 169 12.87 -1.98 13.53
C LYS A 169 12.35 -0.68 14.13
N LYS A 170 11.02 -0.51 14.15
CA LYS A 170 10.37 0.67 14.77
C LYS A 170 10.83 0.91 16.20
N ILE A 171 10.95 -0.17 16.99
CA ILE A 171 11.34 -0.11 18.40
C ILE A 171 12.77 0.43 18.62
N ASN A 172 13.63 0.41 17.61
CA ASN A 172 14.99 0.95 17.72
C ASN A 172 15.02 2.48 17.65
N ILE A 173 13.93 3.13 17.21
CA ILE A 173 13.85 4.58 17.12
C ILE A 173 13.07 5.09 18.33
N ASP A 174 13.67 6.00 19.10
CA ASP A 174 13.09 6.53 20.32
C ASP A 174 11.76 7.27 20.08
N PRO A 175 10.77 7.17 20.99
CA PRO A 175 9.55 7.95 20.82
C PRO A 175 9.79 9.45 20.93
N LEU A 176 9.28 10.22 19.97
CA LEU A 176 9.26 11.67 20.03
C LEU A 176 8.44 12.17 21.23
N PHE A 177 7.30 11.54 21.52
CA PHE A 177 6.37 11.92 22.60
C PHE A 177 6.40 10.91 23.76
N LYS A 178 7.43 11.02 24.62
CA LYS A 178 7.70 10.06 25.72
C LYS A 178 6.70 10.11 26.89
N THR A 179 5.89 11.16 27.00
CA THR A 179 4.96 11.36 28.13
C THR A 179 3.61 10.68 27.95
N SER A 180 3.36 10.06 26.79
CA SER A 180 2.11 9.38 26.47
C SER A 180 2.38 7.92 26.09
N THR A 181 1.32 7.10 26.04
CA THR A 181 1.38 5.69 25.65
C THR A 181 0.25 5.36 24.68
N PRO A 182 0.36 4.31 23.85
CA PRO A 182 -0.72 3.90 22.95
C PRO A 182 -2.05 3.57 23.66
N ALA A 183 -1.99 3.24 24.96
CA ALA A 183 -3.14 2.97 25.81
C ALA A 183 -3.82 4.24 26.38
N ALA A 184 -3.25 5.42 26.18
CA ALA A 184 -3.83 6.67 26.66
C ALA A 184 -5.22 6.91 26.05
N SER A 185 -6.13 7.47 26.84
CA SER A 185 -7.50 7.73 26.41
C SER A 185 -7.57 8.78 25.29
N SER A 186 -6.61 9.69 25.23
CA SER A 186 -6.45 10.58 24.08
C SER A 186 -5.00 11.02 23.95
N PHE A 187 -4.62 11.34 22.73
CA PHE A 187 -3.36 12.00 22.42
C PHE A 187 -3.57 12.86 21.18
N GLN A 188 -2.94 14.03 21.14
CA GLN A 188 -2.93 14.89 19.96
C GLN A 188 -1.60 15.66 19.96
N ILE A 189 -0.93 15.71 18.80
CA ILE A 189 0.38 16.37 18.67
C ILE A 189 0.26 17.88 18.94
N PHE A 190 -0.83 18.49 18.47
CA PHE A 190 -1.15 19.90 18.65
C PHE A 190 -2.67 20.07 18.74
N THR A 191 -3.13 21.07 19.49
CA THR A 191 -4.56 21.42 19.57
C THR A 191 -5.10 21.91 18.23
N ASN A 192 -6.43 21.95 18.06
CA ASN A 192 -7.06 22.44 16.83
C ASN A 192 -6.70 23.92 16.59
N GLU A 193 -6.69 24.72 17.66
CA GLU A 193 -6.37 26.14 17.61
C GLU A 193 -4.89 26.36 17.24
N GLN A 194 -3.98 25.53 17.77
CA GLN A 194 -2.58 25.56 17.35
C GLN A 194 -2.44 25.15 15.89
N ALA A 195 -3.15 24.11 15.47
CA ALA A 195 -3.14 23.64 14.09
C ALA A 195 -3.42 24.82 13.15
N GLU A 196 -4.56 25.49 13.31
CA GLU A 196 -5.02 26.59 12.44
C GLU A 196 -4.07 27.81 12.39
N GLN A 197 -3.18 27.95 13.37
CA GLN A 197 -2.20 29.05 13.43
C GLN A 197 -0.86 28.70 12.75
N LEU A 198 -0.60 27.43 12.44
CA LEU A 198 0.66 27.01 11.85
C LEU A 198 0.69 27.36 10.36
N THR A 199 1.81 27.90 9.91
CA THR A 199 2.11 28.08 8.48
C THR A 199 2.07 26.77 7.71
N ALA A 200 2.22 25.60 8.36
CA ALA A 200 1.98 24.30 7.72
C ALA A 200 0.55 24.13 7.14
N PHE A 201 -0.43 24.96 7.52
CA PHE A 201 -1.76 25.10 6.89
C PHE A 201 -1.81 26.03 5.68
N TYR A 202 -0.66 26.42 5.15
CA TYR A 202 -0.56 27.35 4.02
C TYR A 202 -1.46 26.95 2.86
N MET A 203 -2.38 27.85 2.52
CA MET A 203 -3.22 27.70 1.33
C MET A 203 -2.43 28.13 0.11
N LEU A 204 -2.37 27.26 -0.90
CA LEU A 204 -1.74 27.61 -2.18
C LEU A 204 -2.44 28.82 -2.79
N ASN A 205 -1.64 29.76 -3.29
CA ASN A 205 -2.14 30.84 -4.12
C ASN A 205 -2.31 30.36 -5.57
N HIS A 206 -2.97 31.17 -6.41
CA HIS A 206 -3.29 30.79 -7.78
C HIS A 206 -2.06 30.40 -8.62
N GLU A 207 -0.93 31.12 -8.48
CA GLU A 207 0.30 30.83 -9.23
C GLU A 207 0.95 29.51 -8.80
N GLU A 208 0.81 29.15 -7.52
CA GLU A 208 1.29 27.86 -6.99
C GLU A 208 0.37 26.70 -7.38
N GLU A 209 -0.94 26.93 -7.45
CA GLU A 209 -1.89 25.95 -7.99
C GLU A 209 -1.64 25.68 -9.47
N GLU A 210 -1.22 26.70 -10.23
CA GLU A 210 -0.80 26.54 -11.64
C GLU A 210 0.49 25.72 -11.78
N CYS A 211 1.34 25.68 -10.74
CA CYS A 211 2.44 24.73 -10.68
C CYS A 211 1.90 23.33 -10.34
N GLY A 212 1.53 22.56 -11.38
CA GLY A 212 0.86 21.26 -11.22
C GLY A 212 1.58 20.29 -10.28
N LEU A 213 2.91 20.34 -10.25
CA LEU A 213 3.72 19.57 -9.30
C LEU A 213 3.44 19.97 -7.85
N VAL A 214 3.43 21.26 -7.53
CA VAL A 214 3.16 21.76 -6.16
C VAL A 214 1.75 21.40 -5.76
N TYR A 215 0.79 21.59 -6.68
CA TYR A 215 -0.60 21.21 -6.46
C TYR A 215 -0.75 19.72 -6.16
N ASP A 216 -0.02 18.83 -6.85
CA ASP A 216 -0.02 17.40 -6.54
C ASP A 216 0.54 17.14 -5.13
N TYR A 217 1.62 17.83 -4.72
CA TYR A 217 2.23 17.71 -3.37
C TYR A 217 1.28 18.12 -2.26
N TYR A 218 0.51 19.14 -2.55
CA TYR A 218 -0.52 19.64 -1.67
C TYR A 218 -1.73 18.70 -1.61
N LYS A 219 -2.23 18.26 -2.77
CA LYS A 219 -3.43 17.41 -2.87
C LYS A 219 -3.23 16.03 -2.27
N SER A 220 -2.01 15.48 -2.33
CA SER A 220 -1.67 14.24 -1.63
C SER A 220 -1.33 14.45 -0.15
N SER A 221 -1.45 15.67 0.36
CA SER A 221 -1.11 16.03 1.74
C SER A 221 0.36 15.84 2.10
N LEU A 222 1.26 15.58 1.14
CA LEU A 222 2.69 15.41 1.42
C LEU A 222 3.33 16.74 1.82
N ASN A 223 2.97 17.85 1.17
CA ASN A 223 3.42 19.19 1.56
C ASN A 223 3.04 19.50 3.03
N THR A 224 1.77 19.34 3.36
CA THR A 224 1.24 19.56 4.72
C THR A 224 1.89 18.61 5.72
N PHE A 225 1.98 17.32 5.40
CA PHE A 225 2.62 16.30 6.24
C PHE A 225 4.06 16.66 6.62
N LEU A 226 4.85 17.10 5.65
CA LEU A 226 6.24 17.51 5.87
C LEU A 226 6.36 18.77 6.74
N GLY A 227 5.46 19.75 6.56
CA GLY A 227 5.39 20.93 7.43
C GLY A 227 5.09 20.55 8.90
N PHE A 228 4.12 19.66 9.11
CA PHE A 228 3.79 19.15 10.45
C PHE A 228 4.91 18.31 11.06
N ALA A 229 5.61 17.50 10.25
CA ALA A 229 6.77 16.75 10.72
C ALA A 229 7.89 17.69 11.16
N SER A 230 8.17 18.75 10.39
CA SER A 230 9.15 19.79 10.76
C SER A 230 8.81 20.45 12.10
N TYR A 231 7.53 20.78 12.31
CA TYR A 231 7.07 21.34 13.57
C TYR A 231 7.19 20.34 14.72
N ALA A 232 6.78 19.08 14.53
CA ALA A 232 6.82 18.06 15.59
C ALA A 232 8.24 17.76 16.07
N TYR A 233 9.21 17.62 15.15
CA TYR A 233 10.59 17.28 15.51
C TYR A 233 11.42 18.47 16.00
N GLN A 234 11.21 19.66 15.43
CA GLN A 234 12.13 20.79 15.58
C GLN A 234 11.45 22.06 16.11
N GLY A 235 10.13 22.04 16.36
CA GLY A 235 9.35 23.22 16.75
C GLY A 235 9.31 24.29 15.66
N SER A 236 9.73 23.96 14.44
CA SER A 236 9.85 24.90 13.34
C SER A 236 8.59 24.87 12.49
N ASP A 237 7.76 25.88 12.66
CA ASP A 237 6.58 26.12 11.84
C ASP A 237 7.00 26.61 10.46
N LYS A 238 6.81 25.77 9.45
CA LYS A 238 7.20 26.03 8.06
C LYS A 238 6.16 25.48 7.10
N ALA A 239 5.84 26.26 6.09
CA ALA A 239 5.25 25.75 4.85
C ALA A 239 6.38 25.30 3.91
N PRO A 240 6.47 24.01 3.54
CA PRO A 240 7.56 23.53 2.71
C PRO A 240 7.59 24.16 1.31
N SER A 241 8.78 24.56 0.87
CA SER A 241 9.07 24.82 -0.54
C SER A 241 9.24 23.50 -1.29
N ILE A 242 8.17 23.07 -1.96
CA ILE A 242 8.16 21.89 -2.82
C ILE A 242 9.03 22.12 -4.05
N THR A 243 9.05 23.33 -4.60
CA THR A 243 9.89 23.65 -5.76
C THR A 243 11.38 23.52 -5.43
N ALA A 244 11.83 23.96 -4.25
CA ALA A 244 13.20 23.71 -3.79
C ALA A 244 13.47 22.23 -3.55
N LEU A 245 12.52 21.51 -2.92
CA LEU A 245 12.65 20.08 -2.65
C LEU A 245 12.81 19.27 -3.94
N VAL A 246 12.05 19.61 -4.99
CA VAL A 246 12.17 18.98 -6.31
C VAL A 246 13.43 19.42 -7.03
N ALA A 247 13.84 20.68 -6.98
CA ALA A 247 15.13 21.09 -7.52
C ALA A 247 16.29 20.27 -6.91
N ASN A 248 16.16 19.92 -5.63
CA ASN A 248 17.11 19.12 -4.86
C ASN A 248 16.92 17.60 -4.95
N SER A 249 15.85 17.09 -5.57
CA SER A 249 15.61 15.65 -5.72
C SER A 249 16.61 15.01 -6.70
N PRO A 250 16.67 13.67 -6.81
CA PRO A 250 17.55 13.03 -7.78
C PRO A 250 17.27 13.51 -9.22
N ASN A 251 18.33 13.81 -9.96
CA ASN A 251 18.28 13.99 -11.41
C ASN A 251 18.22 12.63 -12.14
N TYR A 252 18.82 11.61 -11.53
CA TYR A 252 18.91 10.27 -12.11
C TYR A 252 18.89 9.19 -11.03
N ILE A 253 18.15 8.12 -11.29
CA ILE A 253 18.20 6.89 -10.51
C ILE A 253 18.77 5.80 -11.39
N ARG A 254 19.90 5.23 -10.95
CA ARG A 254 20.59 4.13 -11.61
C ARG A 254 20.34 2.84 -10.84
N TYR A 255 19.99 1.77 -11.53
CA TYR A 255 19.97 0.44 -10.95
C TYR A 255 21.29 -0.27 -11.25
N THR A 256 21.84 -1.00 -10.27
CA THR A 256 23.04 -1.85 -10.47
C THR A 256 22.76 -3.03 -11.40
N ASP A 257 21.54 -3.57 -11.33
CA ASP A 257 21.08 -4.64 -12.21
C ASP A 257 20.81 -4.10 -13.62
N THR A 258 21.77 -4.32 -14.51
CA THR A 258 21.70 -3.90 -15.92
C THR A 258 20.60 -4.61 -16.73
N SER A 259 19.97 -5.66 -16.19
CA SER A 259 18.83 -6.32 -16.82
C SER A 259 17.54 -5.52 -16.68
N ILE A 260 17.47 -4.63 -15.68
CA ILE A 260 16.47 -3.59 -15.60
C ILE A 260 16.90 -2.51 -16.59
N THR A 261 16.21 -2.45 -17.74
CA THR A 261 16.49 -1.40 -18.73
C THR A 261 16.47 -0.05 -18.01
N PRO A 262 17.51 0.79 -18.16
CA PRO A 262 17.55 2.13 -17.58
C PRO A 262 16.49 2.98 -18.30
N GLN A 263 15.24 2.81 -17.90
CA GLN A 263 14.08 3.44 -18.49
C GLN A 263 13.41 4.25 -17.41
N GLU A 264 14.03 5.37 -17.08
CA GLU A 264 13.36 6.54 -16.51
C GLU A 264 14.32 7.71 -16.64
N LEU A 265 14.45 8.23 -17.86
CA LEU A 265 14.88 9.61 -18.03
C LEU A 265 13.80 10.46 -17.36
N TYR A 266 14.11 10.98 -16.18
CA TYR A 266 13.27 11.96 -15.51
C TYR A 266 12.96 13.08 -16.48
N GLN A 267 11.68 13.47 -16.56
CA GLN A 267 11.25 14.61 -17.37
C GLN A 267 11.90 15.90 -16.86
N GLU A 268 11.66 17.05 -17.45
CA GLU A 268 12.21 18.30 -16.95
C GLU A 268 11.58 18.67 -15.59
N LYS A 269 12.41 18.96 -14.56
CA LYS A 269 11.95 19.42 -13.24
C LYS A 269 11.31 20.80 -13.40
N SER A 270 10.00 20.84 -13.66
CA SER A 270 9.31 22.07 -14.01
C SER A 270 7.86 22.09 -13.52
N CYS A 271 7.32 23.30 -13.35
CA CYS A 271 5.91 23.51 -13.05
C CYS A 271 4.99 23.27 -14.26
N GLY A 272 5.55 23.23 -15.48
CA GLY A 272 4.81 23.14 -16.74
C GLY A 272 4.61 21.72 -17.28
N GLY A 273 4.93 20.69 -16.49
CA GLY A 273 4.73 19.30 -16.91
C GLY A 273 3.25 19.04 -17.19
N THR A 274 2.90 18.72 -18.45
CA THR A 274 1.61 18.08 -18.75
C THR A 274 1.47 16.88 -17.83
N SER A 275 0.35 16.77 -17.09
CA SER A 275 0.01 15.57 -16.32
C SER A 275 0.36 14.33 -17.14
N ALA A 276 1.28 13.50 -16.63
CA ALA A 276 1.91 12.45 -17.40
C ALA A 276 0.82 11.59 -18.10
N PRO A 277 0.86 11.45 -19.44
CA PRO A 277 -0.02 10.50 -20.11
C PRO A 277 0.27 9.11 -19.53
N GLU A 278 -0.79 8.34 -19.28
CA GLU A 278 -0.80 7.01 -18.65
C GLU A 278 0.52 6.23 -18.85
N GLY A 279 1.37 6.22 -17.81
CA GLY A 279 2.61 5.44 -17.79
C GLY A 279 3.94 6.22 -17.69
N GLY A 280 3.93 7.55 -17.58
CA GLY A 280 5.11 8.31 -17.15
C GLY A 280 5.25 8.30 -15.63
N VAL A 281 6.49 8.17 -15.12
CA VAL A 281 6.75 8.29 -13.68
C VAL A 281 6.39 9.68 -13.20
N TYR A 282 5.41 9.73 -12.30
CA TYR A 282 5.07 10.92 -11.56
C TYR A 282 6.33 11.40 -10.82
N TYR A 283 6.63 12.69 -10.91
CA TYR A 283 7.48 13.41 -9.92
C TYR A 283 6.94 13.28 -8.48
N TYR A 284 5.75 12.73 -8.37
CA TYR A 284 5.04 12.31 -7.20
C TYR A 284 5.47 10.93 -6.71
N ASN A 285 6.73 10.81 -6.35
CA ASN A 285 7.18 9.66 -5.58
C ASN A 285 7.78 10.17 -4.26
N GLU A 286 7.01 10.01 -3.19
CA GLU A 286 7.40 10.29 -1.81
C GLU A 286 8.79 9.72 -1.47
N TYR A 287 9.17 8.60 -2.08
CA TYR A 287 10.47 7.96 -1.85
C TYR A 287 11.62 8.77 -2.45
N TYR A 288 11.45 9.37 -3.63
CA TYR A 288 12.52 10.18 -4.23
C TYR A 288 12.67 11.52 -3.53
N THR A 289 11.57 12.04 -3.01
CA THR A 289 11.54 13.20 -2.10
C THR A 289 12.39 12.94 -0.86
N SER A 290 12.36 11.71 -0.33
CA SER A 290 13.15 11.32 0.84
C SER A 290 14.65 11.60 0.68
N PHE A 291 15.24 11.39 -0.50
CA PHE A 291 16.67 11.66 -0.73
C PHE A 291 16.99 13.16 -0.63
N ALA A 292 16.08 14.02 -1.11
CA ALA A 292 16.23 15.47 -1.01
C ALA A 292 16.14 15.93 0.45
N ILE A 293 15.17 15.39 1.21
CA ILE A 293 15.00 15.69 2.64
C ILE A 293 16.27 15.29 3.41
N GLU A 294 16.77 14.06 3.18
CA GLU A 294 17.95 13.58 3.88
C GLU A 294 19.15 14.48 3.62
N LYS A 295 19.43 14.80 2.35
CA LYS A 295 20.64 15.52 1.99
C LYS A 295 20.57 17.03 2.24
N PHE A 296 19.44 17.66 1.95
CA PHE A 296 19.30 19.12 1.94
C PHE A 296 18.31 19.64 2.98
N GLY A 297 17.42 18.80 3.50
CA GLY A 297 16.31 19.22 4.35
C GLY A 297 15.22 19.95 3.57
N ILE A 298 14.34 20.59 4.31
CA ILE A 298 13.15 21.27 3.81
C ILE A 298 13.32 22.77 4.03
N LEU A 299 13.25 23.53 2.94
CA LEU A 299 13.25 24.99 2.97
C LEU A 299 11.82 25.53 3.08
N ASP A 300 11.72 26.77 3.54
CA ASP A 300 10.46 27.51 3.58
C ASP A 300 10.03 27.98 2.18
N PHE A 301 8.73 28.04 1.91
CA PHE A 301 8.21 28.62 0.66
C PHE A 301 8.54 30.13 0.55
N GLU A 302 8.68 30.84 1.68
CA GLU A 302 9.14 32.24 1.66
C GLU A 302 10.58 32.38 1.16
N CYS A 303 11.38 31.33 1.33
CA CYS A 303 12.76 31.29 0.85
C CYS A 303 12.83 30.95 -0.64
N VAL A 304 12.10 29.94 -1.09
CA VAL A 304 11.94 29.60 -2.51
C VAL A 304 10.45 29.43 -2.80
N PRO A 305 9.82 30.39 -3.49
CA PRO A 305 8.39 30.34 -3.79
C PRO A 305 7.99 29.08 -4.55
N ASN A 306 6.79 28.57 -4.29
CA ASN A 306 6.24 27.39 -4.97
C ASN A 306 5.67 27.69 -6.36
N THR A 307 6.13 28.76 -7.03
CA THR A 307 5.63 29.17 -8.34
C THR A 307 6.50 28.68 -9.50
N ILE A 308 7.80 28.43 -9.26
CA ILE A 308 8.76 27.99 -10.27
C ILE A 308 9.76 27.03 -9.64
N VAL A 309 10.05 25.90 -10.30
CA VAL A 309 11.14 24.99 -9.90
C VAL A 309 12.50 25.56 -10.31
N PRO A 310 13.41 25.83 -9.35
CA PRO A 310 14.76 26.27 -9.68
C PRO A 310 15.50 25.27 -10.56
N GLN A 311 16.23 25.77 -11.56
CA GLN A 311 16.99 24.94 -12.50
C GLN A 311 18.32 24.43 -11.92
N SER A 312 18.66 24.87 -10.71
CA SER A 312 19.89 24.48 -10.02
C SER A 312 19.57 24.11 -8.57
N LYS A 313 20.43 23.26 -7.98
CA LYS A 313 20.29 22.85 -6.58
C LYS A 313 20.21 24.06 -5.65
N VAL A 314 19.29 24.01 -4.69
CA VAL A 314 19.06 25.05 -3.70
C VAL A 314 19.62 24.58 -2.37
N THR A 315 20.77 25.14 -1.96
CA THR A 315 21.44 24.73 -0.72
C THR A 315 21.19 25.66 0.46
N SER A 316 20.70 26.87 0.19
CA SER A 316 20.45 27.88 1.20
C SER A 316 19.51 28.95 0.65
N CYS A 317 18.92 29.69 1.58
CA CYS A 317 18.10 30.85 1.29
C CYS A 317 18.98 32.09 1.12
N THR A 318 18.70 32.88 0.10
CA THR A 318 19.39 34.15 -0.14
C THR A 318 19.08 35.19 0.95
N ASN A 319 17.90 35.09 1.57
CA ASN A 319 17.49 35.90 2.71
C ASN A 319 17.93 35.22 4.02
N THR A 320 19.01 35.70 4.61
CA THR A 320 19.73 35.10 5.74
C THR A 320 19.03 35.24 7.12
N SER A 321 17.71 35.33 7.19
CA SER A 321 17.04 35.24 8.48
C SER A 321 17.19 33.81 9.03
N SER A 322 17.42 33.66 10.33
CA SER A 322 17.56 32.35 10.99
C SER A 322 16.33 31.45 10.83
N SER A 323 15.17 32.04 10.52
CA SER A 323 13.95 31.32 10.18
C SER A 323 14.06 30.51 8.90
N ASN A 324 15.09 30.71 8.06
CA ASN A 324 15.18 30.09 6.73
C ASN A 324 16.16 28.91 6.63
N LEU A 325 16.64 28.40 7.77
CA LEU A 325 17.46 27.20 7.77
C LEU A 325 16.63 25.97 7.35
N PRO A 326 17.21 25.03 6.59
CA PRO A 326 16.53 23.80 6.25
C PRO A 326 16.18 22.98 7.50
N THR A 327 14.95 22.49 7.58
CA THR A 327 14.51 21.57 8.62
C THR A 327 14.54 20.13 8.15
N LEU A 328 14.50 19.17 9.08
CA LEU A 328 14.51 17.73 8.75
C LEU A 328 15.69 17.25 7.88
N LYS A 329 16.80 18.01 7.81
CA LYS A 329 18.03 17.51 7.17
C LYS A 329 18.53 16.27 7.90
N GLY A 330 18.88 15.22 7.16
CA GLY A 330 19.25 13.89 7.67
C GLY A 330 18.06 12.95 7.91
N TYR A 331 16.82 13.43 7.76
CA TYR A 331 15.63 12.60 7.89
C TYR A 331 15.24 11.96 6.57
N ARG A 332 14.52 10.85 6.64
CA ARG A 332 13.98 10.09 5.51
C ARG A 332 12.48 9.87 5.69
N ILE A 333 11.79 9.53 4.60
CA ILE A 333 10.43 9.02 4.62
C ILE A 333 10.52 7.49 4.65
N GLY A 334 9.90 6.87 5.65
CA GLY A 334 9.79 5.43 5.80
C GLY A 334 8.35 4.96 5.68
N VAL A 335 8.17 3.72 5.25
CA VAL A 335 6.86 3.08 5.10
C VAL A 335 6.67 2.02 6.18
N ALA A 336 5.56 2.10 6.90
CA ALA A 336 5.10 1.06 7.79
C ALA A 336 3.88 0.38 7.14
N LEU A 337 4.01 -0.92 6.86
CA LEU A 337 3.01 -1.68 6.09
C LEU A 337 2.13 -2.52 7.01
N ASN A 338 0.85 -2.69 6.66
CA ASN A 338 -0.10 -3.53 7.39
C ASN A 338 -0.21 -3.20 8.90
N GLN A 339 -0.30 -1.92 9.24
CA GLN A 339 -0.31 -1.47 10.63
C GLN A 339 -1.70 -1.55 11.25
N SER A 340 -1.81 -2.13 12.45
CA SER A 340 -3.06 -2.10 13.23
C SER A 340 -3.31 -0.73 13.85
N ALA A 341 -4.52 -0.50 14.38
CA ALA A 341 -4.81 0.74 15.11
C ALA A 341 -3.86 0.97 16.30
N SER A 342 -3.45 -0.08 17.02
CA SER A 342 -2.48 0.05 18.11
C SER A 342 -1.10 0.44 17.59
N ASP A 343 -0.69 -0.12 16.45
CA ASP A 343 0.59 0.22 15.82
C ASP A 343 0.62 1.67 15.33
N ILE A 344 -0.49 2.16 14.74
CA ILE A 344 -0.61 3.56 14.34
C ILE A 344 -0.48 4.50 15.55
N LYS A 345 -1.07 4.17 16.71
CA LYS A 345 -0.90 4.96 17.94
C LYS A 345 0.57 5.00 18.37
N ASP A 346 1.30 3.87 18.30
CA ASP A 346 2.75 3.84 18.58
C ASP A 346 3.54 4.68 17.57
N LEU A 347 3.25 4.55 16.27
CA LEU A 347 3.89 5.34 15.21
C LEU A 347 3.69 6.85 15.42
N ILE A 348 2.49 7.28 15.83
CA ILE A 348 2.21 8.70 16.10
C ILE A 348 3.07 9.22 17.26
N LEU A 349 3.16 8.45 18.35
CA LEU A 349 4.00 8.81 19.49
C LEU A 349 5.49 8.83 19.11
N ARG A 350 5.88 7.99 18.16
CA ARG A 350 7.27 7.79 17.80
C ARG A 350 7.79 8.77 16.77
N PHE A 351 7.00 9.03 15.74
CA PHE A 351 7.41 9.79 14.56
C PHE A 351 6.61 11.09 14.37
N GLY A 352 5.63 11.37 15.23
CA GLY A 352 4.73 12.50 15.11
C GLY A 352 3.61 12.25 14.10
N PRO A 353 3.32 13.18 13.18
CA PRO A 353 2.23 12.98 12.23
C PRO A 353 2.49 11.72 11.40
N VAL A 354 1.43 11.01 11.02
CA VAL A 354 1.49 9.80 10.20
C VAL A 354 0.62 10.01 8.97
N LEU A 355 1.17 9.87 7.77
CA LEU A 355 0.43 10.04 6.53
C LEU A 355 -0.10 8.68 6.06
N ARG A 356 -1.42 8.49 6.15
CA ARG A 356 -2.05 7.28 5.63
C ARG A 356 -2.06 7.32 4.11
N VAL A 357 -1.46 6.30 3.52
CA VAL A 357 -1.55 6.00 2.09
C VAL A 357 -2.70 5.02 1.96
N HIS A 358 -3.61 5.25 1.01
CA HIS A 358 -4.60 4.24 0.58
C HIS A 358 -5.91 4.08 1.42
N PHE A 359 -6.96 4.78 0.98
CA PHE A 359 -8.29 4.24 0.63
C PHE A 359 -9.02 5.29 -0.23
N ARG A 360 -9.39 4.96 -1.48
CA ARG A 360 -10.14 5.84 -2.41
C ARG A 360 -9.49 7.19 -2.75
N ASN A 361 -8.18 7.25 -2.94
CA ASN A 361 -7.43 8.46 -3.30
C ASN A 361 -7.55 9.61 -2.29
N LYS A 362 -7.85 9.30 -1.03
CA LYS A 362 -7.83 10.28 0.06
C LYS A 362 -6.62 10.04 0.93
N TYR A 363 -5.72 10.99 0.92
CA TYR A 363 -4.63 11.09 1.88
C TYR A 363 -5.18 11.73 3.14
N MET A 364 -4.76 11.22 4.29
CA MET A 364 -5.11 11.79 5.59
C MET A 364 -3.88 11.77 6.48
N ILE A 365 -3.65 12.88 7.18
CA ILE A 365 -2.56 12.97 8.15
C ILE A 365 -3.17 12.70 9.52
N ILE A 366 -2.82 11.59 10.14
CA ILE A 366 -3.26 11.25 11.49
C ILE A 366 -2.34 11.95 12.48
N ILE A 367 -2.92 12.73 13.38
CA ILE A 367 -2.21 13.59 14.33
C ILE A 367 -2.53 13.26 15.79
N GLY A 368 -3.35 12.24 16.01
CA GLY A 368 -3.80 11.86 17.34
C GLY A 368 -5.00 10.92 17.34
N TRP A 369 -5.51 10.64 18.54
CA TRP A 369 -6.72 9.88 18.77
C TRP A 369 -7.43 10.33 20.05
N ARG A 370 -8.69 9.93 20.19
CA ARG A 370 -9.46 10.05 21.43
C ARG A 370 -10.42 8.88 21.57
N GLN A 371 -10.54 8.37 22.78
CA GLN A 371 -11.59 7.42 23.16
C GLN A 371 -12.93 8.15 23.15
N ALA A 372 -13.94 7.53 22.57
CA ALA A 372 -15.32 8.00 22.65
C ALA A 372 -16.21 6.88 23.21
N PRO A 373 -17.42 7.19 23.70
CA PRO A 373 -18.25 6.20 24.42
C PRO A 373 -18.62 4.95 23.61
N ILE A 374 -18.62 5.05 22.27
CA ILE A 374 -19.05 3.98 21.37
C ILE A 374 -17.85 3.39 20.63
N VAL A 375 -17.04 4.25 20.00
CA VAL A 375 -15.90 3.86 19.18
C VAL A 375 -14.80 4.90 19.31
N ASP A 376 -13.56 4.45 19.46
CA ASP A 376 -12.40 5.34 19.43
C ASP A 376 -12.38 6.13 18.11
N ARG A 377 -11.80 7.33 18.13
CA ARG A 377 -11.70 8.18 16.95
C ARG A 377 -10.27 8.63 16.70
N TRP A 378 -9.84 8.53 15.45
CA TRP A 378 -8.67 9.23 14.94
C TRP A 378 -8.94 10.73 14.92
N LEU A 379 -7.91 11.52 15.23
CA LEU A 379 -7.86 12.96 14.95
C LEU A 379 -6.98 13.12 13.73
N VAL A 380 -7.52 13.68 12.65
CA VAL A 380 -6.82 13.74 11.36
C VAL A 380 -6.93 15.13 10.75
N LEU A 381 -5.95 15.50 9.93
CA LEU A 381 -6.04 16.64 9.05
C LEU A 381 -6.65 16.21 7.71
N VAL A 382 -7.71 16.89 7.31
CA VAL A 382 -8.41 16.65 6.03
C VAL A 382 -8.47 17.94 5.23
N MET A 383 -8.24 17.83 3.93
CA MET A 383 -8.47 18.92 2.99
C MET A 383 -9.96 18.97 2.58
N ASN A 384 -10.59 20.14 2.72
CA ASN A 384 -11.95 20.39 2.24
C ASN A 384 -12.00 20.68 0.73
N LEU A 385 -13.19 20.97 0.21
CA LEU A 385 -13.39 21.29 -1.23
C LEU A 385 -12.76 22.62 -1.67
N ASN A 386 -12.46 23.52 -0.73
CA ASN A 386 -11.81 24.80 -0.97
C ASN A 386 -10.29 24.71 -0.77
N HIS A 387 -9.72 23.50 -0.78
CA HIS A 387 -8.30 23.27 -0.58
C HIS A 387 -7.77 23.76 0.78
N TYR A 388 -8.62 23.88 1.78
CA TYR A 388 -8.23 24.24 3.15
C TYR A 388 -8.17 23.00 4.03
N PHE A 389 -7.07 22.81 4.74
CA PHE A 389 -6.94 21.75 5.74
C PHE A 389 -7.68 22.14 7.02
N PHE A 390 -8.27 21.17 7.70
CA PHE A 390 -8.86 21.34 9.03
C PHE A 390 -8.74 20.04 9.83
N VAL A 391 -8.86 20.13 11.16
CA VAL A 391 -8.89 18.93 12.01
C VAL A 391 -10.30 18.33 12.00
N ASP A 392 -10.39 17.07 11.64
CA ASP A 392 -11.62 16.26 11.72
C ASP A 392 -11.37 14.99 12.57
N SER A 393 -12.43 14.21 12.80
CA SER A 393 -12.31 12.94 13.50
C SER A 393 -13.05 11.80 12.82
N PHE A 394 -12.38 10.66 12.67
CA PHE A 394 -12.92 9.45 12.03
C PHE A 394 -12.95 8.31 13.02
N GLU A 395 -13.93 7.41 12.90
CA GLU A 395 -14.02 6.22 13.74
C GLU A 395 -12.83 5.28 13.45
N ILE A 396 -12.24 4.71 14.50
CA ILE A 396 -11.19 3.71 14.37
C ILE A 396 -11.85 2.36 14.08
N SER A 397 -11.64 1.83 12.88
CA SER A 397 -12.03 0.47 12.53
C SER A 397 -10.95 -0.50 13.01
N ASN A 398 -11.31 -1.45 13.87
CA ASN A 398 -10.39 -2.50 14.36
C ASN A 398 -10.06 -3.55 13.28
N TYR A 399 -10.72 -3.52 12.12
CA TYR A 399 -10.52 -4.47 11.03
C TYR A 399 -9.72 -3.89 9.86
N GLU A 400 -9.35 -2.60 9.92
CA GLU A 400 -8.53 -1.98 8.89
C GLU A 400 -7.05 -2.02 9.29
N PHE A 401 -6.23 -2.56 8.39
CA PHE A 401 -4.79 -2.36 8.41
C PHE A 401 -4.46 -1.15 7.55
N PHE A 402 -3.45 -0.40 7.95
CA PHE A 402 -3.03 0.83 7.28
C PHE A 402 -1.60 0.70 6.78
N ASP A 403 -1.38 1.09 5.53
CA ASP A 403 -0.05 1.44 5.04
C ASP A 403 0.14 2.94 5.27
N VAL A 404 1.26 3.29 5.90
CA VAL A 404 1.49 4.68 6.31
C VAL A 404 2.92 5.11 6.08
N LEU A 405 3.09 6.41 5.82
CA LEU A 405 4.37 7.08 5.75
C LEU A 405 4.66 7.79 7.06
N VAL A 406 5.93 7.72 7.48
CA VAL A 406 6.48 8.41 8.63
C VAL A 406 7.77 9.14 8.24
N VAL A 407 8.08 10.24 8.90
CA VAL A 407 9.38 10.90 8.80
C VAL A 407 10.25 10.42 9.97
N PHE A 408 11.45 9.95 9.70
CA PHE A 408 12.35 9.40 10.72
C PHE A 408 13.82 9.72 10.39
N ASN A 409 14.70 9.61 11.39
CA ASN A 409 16.15 9.76 11.21
C ASN A 409 16.85 8.45 11.61
N LEU A 410 17.78 7.97 10.78
CA LEU A 410 18.52 6.72 11.05
C LEU A 410 19.53 6.87 12.18
N ASP A 411 20.10 8.07 12.37
CA ASP A 411 21.01 8.35 13.48
C ASP A 411 20.30 8.21 14.85
N ASP A 412 18.97 8.33 14.87
CA ASP A 412 18.17 8.05 16.06
C ASP A 412 17.98 6.55 16.30
N ALA A 413 18.04 5.71 15.25
CA ALA A 413 17.98 4.26 15.37
C ALA A 413 19.31 3.65 15.85
N ASP A 414 20.44 4.24 15.46
CA ASP A 414 21.77 3.72 15.74
C ASP A 414 22.22 3.93 17.20
N LYS A 415 21.50 4.73 17.98
CA LYS A 415 21.74 4.92 19.42
C LYS A 415 21.70 3.61 20.22
N CYS A 416 21.07 2.56 19.69
CA CYS A 416 20.89 1.27 20.36
C CYS A 416 21.56 0.08 19.65
N VAL A 417 22.47 0.32 18.70
CA VAL A 417 23.19 -0.77 18.01
C VAL A 417 24.41 -1.26 18.80
N GLU A 418 25.04 -0.39 19.59
CA GLU A 418 26.17 -0.73 20.47
C GLU A 418 25.82 -0.55 21.96
N ILE A 419 24.94 -1.42 22.46
CA ILE A 419 24.58 -1.41 23.88
C ILE A 419 25.75 -1.98 24.69
N THR A 420 26.23 -1.20 25.66
CA THR A 420 27.26 -1.62 26.62
C THR A 420 26.62 -1.81 28.00
N ALA A 421 27.31 -2.47 28.93
CA ALA A 421 26.84 -2.61 30.30
C ALA A 421 26.55 -1.27 31.02
N SER A 422 27.13 -0.17 30.53
CA SER A 422 26.92 1.20 31.03
C SER A 422 25.82 2.00 30.33
N THR A 423 25.26 1.52 29.21
CA THR A 423 24.22 2.26 28.48
C THR A 423 22.95 2.34 29.35
N PRO A 424 22.43 3.52 29.70
CA PRO A 424 21.24 3.62 30.55
C PRO A 424 20.02 2.91 29.94
N VAL A 425 19.24 2.19 30.76
CA VAL A 425 17.99 1.50 30.30
C VAL A 425 16.96 2.50 29.77
N SER A 426 17.01 3.74 30.23
CA SER A 426 16.19 4.84 29.71
C SER A 426 16.58 5.31 28.31
N GLN A 427 17.80 4.99 27.84
CA GLN A 427 18.30 5.36 26.51
C GLN A 427 18.03 4.26 25.48
N CYS A 428 18.08 2.99 25.89
CA CYS A 428 17.76 1.85 25.04
C CYS A 428 16.97 0.82 25.86
N PRO A 429 15.78 0.37 25.42
CA PRO A 429 15.06 -0.72 26.08
C PRO A 429 15.93 -1.97 26.23
N CYS A 430 15.62 -2.80 27.22
CA CYS A 430 16.32 -4.06 27.44
C CYS A 430 16.18 -4.98 26.22
N LEU A 431 17.29 -5.52 25.73
CA LEU A 431 17.28 -6.54 24.68
C LEU A 431 16.67 -7.83 25.22
N THR A 432 15.80 -8.46 24.44
CA THR A 432 15.14 -9.72 24.80
C THR A 432 16.11 -10.90 24.85
N THR A 433 17.26 -10.80 24.19
CA THR A 433 18.34 -11.78 24.24
C THR A 433 19.67 -11.05 24.38
N SER A 434 20.46 -11.47 25.38
CA SER A 434 21.87 -11.05 25.54
C SER A 434 22.11 -9.56 25.83
N ASP A 435 21.25 -8.90 26.61
CA ASP A 435 21.53 -7.54 27.07
C ASP A 435 22.74 -7.52 28.04
N PRO A 436 23.81 -6.75 27.76
CA PRO A 436 24.98 -6.73 28.63
C PRO A 436 24.72 -6.02 29.96
N ARG A 437 23.65 -5.24 30.09
CA ARG A 437 23.33 -4.40 31.25
C ARG A 437 22.65 -5.22 32.34
N ASP A 438 23.15 -5.15 33.56
CA ASP A 438 22.63 -5.95 34.68
C ASP A 438 21.18 -5.59 35.05
N ALA A 439 20.79 -4.32 34.90
CA ALA A 439 19.41 -3.87 35.12
C ALA A 439 18.38 -4.57 34.22
N CYS A 440 18.82 -5.08 33.06
CA CYS A 440 18.00 -5.84 32.12
C CYS A 440 18.06 -7.35 32.34
N LYS A 441 18.98 -7.83 33.19
CA LYS A 441 19.12 -9.26 33.53
C LYS A 441 18.23 -9.67 34.69
N THR A 442 17.70 -8.71 35.46
CA THR A 442 16.64 -8.97 36.42
C THR A 442 15.34 -9.20 35.66
N PRO A 443 14.80 -10.42 35.57
CA PRO A 443 13.46 -10.63 35.03
C PRO A 443 12.51 -9.75 35.84
N ALA A 444 11.72 -8.92 35.16
CA ALA A 444 10.60 -8.26 35.81
C ALA A 444 9.83 -9.36 36.55
N THR A 445 9.59 -9.19 37.86
CA THR A 445 8.80 -10.14 38.65
C THR A 445 7.47 -10.35 37.93
N VAL A 446 7.34 -11.49 37.23
CA VAL A 446 6.15 -11.83 36.48
C VAL A 446 5.07 -12.11 37.52
N ASP A 447 4.01 -11.31 37.49
CA ASP A 447 2.82 -11.56 38.31
C ASP A 447 2.05 -12.72 37.68
N CYS A 448 2.42 -13.96 38.06
CA CYS A 448 1.81 -15.18 37.55
C CYS A 448 0.29 -15.28 37.84
N THR A 449 -0.27 -14.39 38.67
CA THR A 449 -1.72 -14.29 38.84
C THR A 449 -2.42 -13.60 37.66
N LYS A 450 -1.69 -12.80 36.87
CA LYS A 450 -2.22 -12.04 35.72
C LYS A 450 -1.83 -12.63 34.38
N THR A 451 -0.63 -13.23 34.28
CA THR A 451 -0.10 -13.81 33.04
C THR A 451 0.38 -15.25 33.27
N PRO A 452 -0.55 -16.20 33.57
CA PRO A 452 -0.22 -17.56 33.99
C PRO A 452 0.38 -18.44 32.88
N THR A 453 0.40 -17.98 31.64
CA THR A 453 0.97 -18.71 30.49
C THR A 453 2.41 -18.30 30.18
N ASP A 454 3.02 -17.41 30.97
CA ASP A 454 4.41 -17.00 30.81
C ASP A 454 5.35 -18.17 31.14
N ALA A 455 6.41 -18.35 30.35
CA ALA A 455 7.38 -19.43 30.52
C ALA A 455 8.09 -19.39 31.88
N ALA A 456 8.21 -18.21 32.50
CA ALA A 456 8.76 -18.05 33.85
C ALA A 456 7.87 -18.63 34.95
N CYS A 457 6.56 -18.79 34.69
CA CYS A 457 5.61 -19.40 35.62
C CYS A 457 5.53 -20.94 35.46
N ALA A 458 6.24 -21.52 34.49
CA ALA A 458 6.18 -22.96 34.19
C ALA A 458 6.83 -23.82 35.28
N GLU A 459 7.92 -23.35 35.91
CA GLU A 459 8.62 -24.10 36.95
C GLU A 459 7.76 -24.26 38.22
N ASP A 460 6.97 -23.25 38.58
CA ASP A 460 6.06 -23.33 39.74
C ASP A 460 4.84 -24.22 39.50
N CYS A 461 4.51 -24.55 38.25
CA CYS A 461 3.35 -25.37 37.87
C CYS A 461 3.73 -26.75 37.30
N GLU A 462 5.00 -27.17 37.42
CA GLU A 462 5.52 -28.42 36.86
C GLU A 462 4.89 -29.67 37.52
N ASP A 463 4.61 -29.61 38.84
CA ASP A 463 3.77 -30.59 39.56
C ASP A 463 2.41 -29.99 39.94
N ASN A 464 1.52 -29.93 38.95
CA ASN A 464 0.17 -29.40 39.11
C ASN A 464 -0.82 -30.36 39.78
N THR A 465 -0.40 -31.54 40.25
CA THR A 465 -1.32 -32.56 40.79
C THR A 465 -2.11 -32.13 42.02
N LYS A 466 -1.64 -31.10 42.75
CA LYS A 466 -2.30 -30.55 43.95
C LYS A 466 -2.84 -29.13 43.78
N LYS A 467 -2.74 -28.54 42.59
CA LYS A 467 -3.12 -27.15 42.33
C LYS A 467 -4.42 -27.06 41.51
N THR A 468 -5.30 -26.14 41.88
CA THR A 468 -6.55 -25.85 41.17
C THR A 468 -6.30 -25.14 39.82
N ILE A 469 -7.30 -25.12 38.94
CA ILE A 469 -7.21 -24.45 37.62
C ILE A 469 -6.98 -22.94 37.79
N THR A 470 -7.48 -22.36 38.88
CA THR A 470 -7.26 -20.97 39.28
C THR A 470 -5.85 -20.69 39.79
N GLU A 471 -5.14 -21.71 40.29
CA GLU A 471 -3.76 -21.57 40.77
C GLU A 471 -2.72 -21.86 39.68
N CYS A 472 -3.06 -22.71 38.69
CA CYS A 472 -2.24 -22.98 37.51
C CYS A 472 -3.16 -23.29 36.31
N ALA A 473 -3.01 -22.55 35.21
CA ALA A 473 -3.73 -22.80 33.97
C ALA A 473 -3.39 -24.17 33.34
N CYS A 474 -4.23 -24.67 32.45
CA CYS A 474 -4.00 -25.94 31.77
C CYS A 474 -2.84 -25.85 30.79
N VAL A 475 -1.85 -26.74 30.91
CA VAL A 475 -0.68 -26.82 30.02
C VAL A 475 -0.66 -28.14 29.24
N VAL A 476 0.13 -28.21 28.16
CA VAL A 476 0.27 -29.45 27.37
C VAL A 476 0.95 -30.51 28.24
N GLY A 477 0.27 -31.64 28.48
CA GLY A 477 0.73 -32.70 29.39
C GLY A 477 0.18 -32.62 30.82
N ASP A 478 -0.75 -31.71 31.10
CA ASP A 478 -1.40 -31.57 32.41
C ASP A 478 -2.10 -32.87 32.85
N LYS A 479 -1.78 -33.33 34.07
CA LYS A 479 -2.29 -34.59 34.63
C LYS A 479 -3.71 -34.45 35.20
N ARG A 480 -4.21 -33.22 35.42
CA ARG A 480 -5.53 -32.95 35.98
C ARG A 480 -6.62 -33.21 34.94
N ASP A 481 -7.66 -33.94 35.33
CA ASP A 481 -8.72 -34.38 34.39
C ASP A 481 -9.48 -33.21 33.74
N ALA A 482 -9.60 -32.08 34.44
CA ALA A 482 -10.26 -30.89 33.93
C ALA A 482 -9.55 -30.24 32.71
N CYS A 483 -8.26 -30.56 32.49
CA CYS A 483 -7.46 -30.00 31.42
C CYS A 483 -7.38 -30.90 30.17
N LYS A 484 -7.92 -32.13 30.22
CA LYS A 484 -7.85 -33.10 29.12
C LYS A 484 -8.77 -32.79 27.93
N GLY A 485 -9.57 -31.72 27.99
CA GLY A 485 -10.53 -31.33 26.95
C GLY A 485 -10.06 -30.27 25.94
N ALA A 486 -8.95 -29.57 26.18
CA ALA A 486 -8.61 -28.35 25.45
C ALA A 486 -7.75 -28.54 24.17
N GLY A 487 -7.40 -29.78 23.79
CA GLY A 487 -6.39 -30.05 22.76
C GLY A 487 -6.85 -30.81 21.52
N LYS A 488 -8.15 -30.93 21.26
CA LYS A 488 -8.66 -31.64 20.08
C LYS A 488 -9.42 -30.70 19.15
N ASP A 489 -8.71 -29.89 18.38
CA ASP A 489 -9.20 -29.41 17.10
C ASP A 489 -8.07 -29.33 16.05
N ALA A 490 -8.43 -29.81 14.86
CA ALA A 490 -7.60 -30.28 13.76
C ALA A 490 -6.78 -29.22 13.00
N SER A 491 -5.52 -29.53 12.69
CA SER A 491 -4.85 -28.93 11.50
C SER A 491 -3.89 -29.85 10.73
N GLY A 492 -3.67 -31.11 11.15
CA GLY A 492 -2.62 -31.97 10.57
C GLY A 492 -2.98 -32.82 9.33
N SER A 493 -4.26 -33.03 8.99
CA SER A 493 -4.62 -34.15 8.09
C SER A 493 -5.12 -33.79 6.68
N VAL A 494 -5.22 -32.50 6.32
CA VAL A 494 -5.84 -32.08 5.04
C VAL A 494 -4.83 -31.98 3.88
N ARG A 495 -3.53 -31.81 4.15
CA ARG A 495 -2.52 -31.62 3.08
C ARG A 495 -2.15 -32.90 2.32
N VAL A 496 -2.36 -34.08 2.90
CA VAL A 496 -1.99 -35.35 2.24
C VAL A 496 -3.08 -35.84 1.28
N VAL A 497 -4.35 -35.46 1.47
CA VAL A 497 -5.47 -35.94 0.65
C VAL A 497 -5.58 -35.19 -0.69
N LEU A 498 -5.23 -33.91 -0.73
CA LEU A 498 -5.27 -33.11 -1.97
C LEU A 498 -4.17 -33.49 -2.99
N GLY A 499 -3.01 -33.94 -2.53
CA GLY A 499 -1.92 -34.40 -3.41
C GLY A 499 -2.25 -35.69 -4.16
N VAL A 500 -3.01 -36.59 -3.54
CA VAL A 500 -3.39 -37.89 -4.13
C VAL A 500 -4.46 -37.72 -5.22
N ILE A 501 -5.37 -36.75 -5.07
CA ILE A 501 -6.42 -36.48 -6.07
C ILE A 501 -5.82 -35.88 -7.35
N ALA A 502 -4.83 -34.99 -7.23
CA ALA A 502 -4.15 -34.42 -8.40
C ALA A 502 -3.40 -35.48 -9.21
N ALA A 503 -2.68 -36.39 -8.55
CA ALA A 503 -1.92 -37.44 -9.24
C ALA A 503 -2.84 -38.53 -9.84
N ALA A 504 -3.90 -38.92 -9.15
CA ALA A 504 -4.75 -40.05 -9.56
C ALA A 504 -5.86 -39.67 -10.55
N VAL A 505 -6.29 -38.39 -10.60
CA VAL A 505 -7.43 -37.98 -11.44
C VAL A 505 -6.99 -37.08 -12.60
N VAL A 506 -6.04 -36.18 -12.38
CA VAL A 506 -5.69 -35.18 -13.42
C VAL A 506 -4.76 -35.79 -14.47
N LEU A 507 -3.80 -36.63 -14.06
CA LEU A 507 -2.86 -37.26 -14.99
C LEU A 507 -3.51 -38.25 -15.98
N PRO A 508 -4.45 -39.12 -15.58
CA PRO A 508 -5.13 -40.01 -16.52
C PRO A 508 -6.08 -39.27 -17.48
N VAL A 509 -6.70 -38.17 -17.03
CA VAL A 509 -7.58 -37.35 -17.87
C VAL A 509 -6.75 -36.62 -18.94
N ILE A 510 -5.56 -36.10 -18.60
CA ILE A 510 -4.68 -35.50 -19.60
C ILE A 510 -4.17 -36.55 -20.61
N ALA A 511 -3.92 -37.78 -20.18
CA ALA A 511 -3.52 -38.87 -21.06
C ALA A 511 -4.65 -39.43 -21.96
N LEU A 512 -5.91 -39.10 -21.69
CA LEU A 512 -7.06 -39.52 -22.50
C LEU A 512 -7.50 -38.44 -23.52
N PHE A 513 -7.00 -37.21 -23.39
CA PHE A 513 -7.36 -36.06 -24.24
C PHE A 513 -6.18 -35.46 -25.00
N CYS A 514 -5.02 -36.12 -24.98
CA CYS A 514 -3.94 -36.00 -25.96
C CYS A 514 -3.86 -37.31 -26.73
#